data_AF-A0A812Y7W9-F1
#
_entry.id   AF-A0A812Y7W9-F1
#
_cell.length_a   1.000
_cell.length_b   1.000
_cell.length_c   1.000
_cell.angle_alpha   90.00
_cell.angle_beta   90.00
_cell.angle_gamma   90.00
#
_symmetry.space_group_name_H-M   'P 1'
#
loop_
_entity.id
_entity.type
_entity.pdbx_description
1 polymer ?
#
loop_
_entity_poly.entity_id
_entity_poly.type
_entity_poly.pdbx_seq_one_letter_code
_entity_poly.pdbx_strand_id
1 'polypeptide(L)'
;MRGFQWLGESFSAGGELRSVIKQRDLLPDNIDRLKSEIPSPAIANTCLQKVEMAIAFILKSGSSLGTEKSGEMLLADYMRSVLAESPESFMGSGACADVRLWHVDSYVRILKQVVNKERRSRVGDTVTACLSVGCLRLVEPPHRRCCKHCPVGHSDRCQDRAEALAAEAEVRARQGSGGSKAGDSKPSFSLEEMD
;
A
#
# COMPACT_ATOMS: atom_id res chain seq x y z
N MET A 1 -34.08 4.51 -0.10
CA MET A 1 -33.11 3.84 0.80
C MET A 1 -31.74 3.91 0.15
N ARG A 2 -30.74 4.55 0.78
CA ARG A 2 -29.36 4.56 0.25
C ARG A 2 -28.77 3.16 0.45
N GLY A 3 -28.37 2.52 -0.64
CA GLY A 3 -27.76 1.19 -0.61
C GLY A 3 -26.48 1.16 0.21
N PHE A 4 -26.25 0.04 0.88
CA PHE A 4 -25.02 -0.26 1.60
C PHE A 4 -23.91 -0.55 0.59
N GLN A 5 -23.05 0.45 0.34
CA GLN A 5 -21.88 0.32 -0.52
C GLN A 5 -20.76 -0.35 0.28
N TRP A 6 -20.66 -1.68 0.17
CA TRP A 6 -19.57 -2.47 0.71
C TRP A 6 -18.87 -3.25 -0.42
N LEU A 7 -17.55 -3.30 -0.35
CA LEU A 7 -16.59 -3.97 -1.23
C LEU A 7 -16.31 -3.27 -2.57
N GLY A 8 -15.27 -2.43 -2.59
CA GLY A 8 -14.61 -1.99 -3.84
C GLY A 8 -14.01 -0.59 -3.78
N GLU A 9 -14.60 0.32 -3.00
CA GLU A 9 -14.02 1.65 -2.79
C GLU A 9 -12.91 1.55 -1.75
N SER A 10 -11.68 1.76 -2.21
CA SER A 10 -10.55 2.02 -1.33
C SER A 10 -10.81 3.35 -0.65
N PHE A 11 -11.45 3.31 0.52
CA PHE A 11 -11.63 4.52 1.30
C PHE A 11 -10.25 5.07 1.63
N SER A 12 -9.91 6.24 1.09
CA SER A 12 -8.88 7.10 1.65
C SER A 12 -9.41 7.71 2.96
N ALA A 13 -9.80 6.84 3.90
CA ALA A 13 -10.54 7.18 5.11
C ALA A 13 -9.72 7.99 6.13
N GLY A 14 -8.43 8.17 5.88
CA GLY A 14 -7.53 8.85 6.82
C GLY A 14 -7.89 10.31 7.06
N GLY A 15 -8.50 11.00 6.08
CA GLY A 15 -8.94 12.38 6.24
C GLY A 15 -10.21 12.52 7.07
N GLU A 16 -11.21 11.69 6.78
CA GLU A 16 -12.53 11.77 7.41
C GLU A 16 -12.50 11.28 8.86
N LEU A 17 -11.77 10.19 9.15
CA LEU A 17 -11.67 9.65 10.50
C LEU A 17 -11.08 10.65 11.49
N ARG A 18 -10.12 11.48 11.04
CA ARG A 18 -9.50 12.54 11.85
C ARG A 18 -10.46 13.64 12.27
N SER A 19 -11.55 13.84 11.52
CA SER A 19 -12.58 14.82 11.88
C SER A 19 -13.47 14.32 13.03
N VAL A 20 -13.55 13.01 13.24
CA VAL A 20 -14.38 12.37 14.28
C VAL A 20 -13.55 11.99 15.51
N ILE A 21 -12.35 11.43 15.31
CA ILE A 21 -11.47 10.96 16.38
C ILE A 21 -10.06 11.48 16.14
N LYS A 22 -9.47 12.14 17.14
CA LYS A 22 -8.08 12.63 17.09
C LYS A 22 -7.10 11.45 16.97
N GLN A 23 -6.60 11.21 15.75
CA GLN A 23 -5.65 10.13 15.47
C GLN A 23 -4.26 10.46 16.03
N ARG A 24 -3.56 9.43 16.52
CA ARG A 24 -2.22 9.42 17.11
C ARG A 24 -1.42 8.27 16.49
N ASP A 25 -0.12 8.45 16.36
CA ASP A 25 0.76 7.37 15.90
C ASP A 25 1.04 6.37 17.03
N LEU A 26 1.29 5.12 16.65
CA LEU A 26 1.73 4.07 17.57
C LEU A 26 3.20 4.28 17.95
N LEU A 27 3.56 3.91 19.18
CA LEU A 27 4.95 3.86 19.62
C LEU A 27 5.76 2.87 18.77
N PRO A 28 7.03 3.15 18.46
CA PRO A 28 7.86 2.29 17.61
C PRO A 28 7.97 0.87 18.15
N ASP A 29 8.11 0.69 19.46
CA ASP A 29 8.15 -0.63 20.10
C ASP A 29 6.88 -1.44 19.81
N ASN A 30 5.71 -0.79 19.84
CA ASN A 30 4.44 -1.44 19.51
C ASN A 30 4.35 -1.78 18.02
N ILE A 31 4.91 -0.95 17.14
CA ILE A 31 4.95 -1.21 15.70
C ILE A 31 5.76 -2.46 15.41
N ASP A 32 6.92 -2.61 16.03
CA ASP A 32 7.80 -3.77 15.80
C ASP A 32 7.19 -5.04 16.37
N ARG A 33 6.57 -4.97 17.54
CA ARG A 33 5.78 -6.09 18.10
C ARG A 33 4.62 -6.48 17.19
N LEU A 34 3.83 -5.52 16.70
CA LEU A 34 2.73 -5.78 15.76
C LEU A 34 3.23 -6.45 14.47
N LYS A 35 4.36 -6.01 13.92
CA LYS A 35 4.95 -6.64 12.74
C LYS A 35 5.41 -8.08 13.01
N SER A 36 5.83 -8.39 14.24
CA SER A 36 6.20 -9.76 14.62
C SER A 36 4.98 -10.66 14.84
N GLU A 37 3.87 -10.11 15.32
CA GLU A 37 2.62 -10.84 15.57
C GLU A 37 1.78 -11.08 14.31
N ILE A 38 1.97 -10.27 13.27
CA ILE A 38 1.27 -10.38 11.99
C ILE A 38 2.25 -10.86 10.91
N PRO A 39 2.70 -12.13 10.94
CA PRO A 39 3.70 -12.62 10.01
C PRO A 39 3.14 -12.82 8.59
N SER A 40 1.82 -13.02 8.48
CA SER A 40 1.17 -13.40 7.22
C SER A 40 0.41 -12.22 6.59
N PRO A 41 0.65 -11.93 5.30
CA PRO A 41 -0.13 -10.99 4.51
C PRO A 41 -1.62 -11.34 4.43
N ALA A 42 -1.97 -12.63 4.49
CA ALA A 42 -3.37 -13.06 4.52
C ALA A 42 -4.06 -12.57 5.80
N ILE A 43 -3.42 -12.77 6.95
CA ILE A 43 -3.90 -12.28 8.26
C ILE A 43 -3.99 -10.75 8.24
N ALA A 44 -2.94 -10.08 7.74
CA ALA A 44 -2.91 -8.62 7.64
C ALA A 44 -4.06 -8.07 6.79
N ASN A 45 -4.41 -8.72 5.67
CA ASN A 45 -5.56 -8.35 4.84
C ASN A 45 -6.89 -8.54 5.58
N THR A 46 -7.08 -9.66 6.26
CA THR A 46 -8.30 -9.89 7.06
C THR A 46 -8.44 -8.84 8.16
N CYS A 47 -7.36 -8.52 8.88
CA CYS A 47 -7.36 -7.46 9.87
C CYS A 47 -7.67 -6.10 9.24
N LEU A 48 -7.08 -5.80 8.08
CA LEU A 48 -7.31 -4.55 7.37
C LEU A 48 -8.79 -4.39 7.00
N GLN A 49 -9.42 -5.43 6.46
CA GLN A 49 -10.84 -5.41 6.11
C GLN A 49 -11.73 -5.14 7.33
N LYS A 50 -11.46 -5.80 8.47
CA LYS A 50 -12.21 -5.58 9.71
C LYS A 50 -12.04 -4.15 10.26
N VAL A 51 -10.82 -3.62 10.19
CA VAL A 51 -10.53 -2.24 10.61
C VAL A 51 -11.22 -1.25 9.68
N GLU A 52 -11.15 -1.44 8.37
CA GLU A 52 -11.88 -0.62 7.39
C GLU A 52 -13.38 -0.68 7.63
N MET A 53 -13.90 -1.86 8.01
CA MET A 53 -15.29 -1.99 8.41
C MET A 53 -15.64 -1.13 9.62
N ALA A 54 -14.83 -1.24 10.67
CA ALA A 54 -15.00 -0.44 11.88
C ALA A 54 -14.97 1.06 11.60
N ILE A 55 -14.04 1.53 10.74
CA ILE A 55 -13.94 2.94 10.33
C ILE A 55 -15.22 3.40 9.62
N ALA A 56 -15.72 2.63 8.65
CA ALA A 56 -16.95 2.99 7.95
C ALA A 56 -18.15 3.09 8.91
N PHE A 57 -18.23 2.20 9.90
CA PHE A 57 -19.24 2.31 10.97
C PHE A 57 -19.08 3.57 11.81
N ILE A 58 -17.87 3.95 12.21
CA ILE A 58 -17.60 5.19 12.95
C ILE A 58 -18.05 6.41 12.14
N LEU A 59 -17.66 6.47 10.86
CA LEU A 59 -18.03 7.58 9.98
C LEU A 59 -19.54 7.64 9.75
N LYS A 60 -20.19 6.48 9.60
CA LYS A 60 -21.64 6.41 9.33
C LYS A 60 -22.50 6.71 10.53
N SER A 61 -22.06 6.29 11.72
CA SER A 61 -22.76 6.51 12.99
C SER A 61 -22.71 7.95 13.47
N GLY A 62 -21.95 8.83 12.77
CA GLY A 62 -22.08 10.28 12.76
C GLY A 62 -22.12 10.92 14.15
N SER A 63 -20.98 11.38 14.66
CA SER A 63 -20.83 12.17 15.89
C SER A 63 -21.37 11.59 17.20
N SER A 64 -22.10 10.47 17.20
CA SER A 64 -22.52 9.77 18.44
C SER A 64 -21.32 9.24 19.23
N LEU A 65 -20.21 8.99 18.55
CA LEU A 65 -18.89 8.66 19.11
C LEU A 65 -17.96 9.88 19.20
N GLY A 66 -18.47 11.09 18.99
CA GLY A 66 -17.68 12.33 19.00
C GLY A 66 -17.26 12.80 20.38
N THR A 67 -17.59 12.04 21.44
CA THR A 67 -17.08 12.35 22.78
C THR A 67 -15.58 12.12 22.82
N GLU A 68 -14.85 13.06 23.42
CA GLU A 68 -13.39 13.02 23.62
C GLU A 68 -12.85 11.68 24.17
N LYS A 69 -13.68 10.92 24.87
CA LYS A 69 -13.35 9.59 25.44
C LYS A 69 -13.39 8.44 24.43
N SER A 70 -14.05 8.58 23.29
CA SER A 70 -14.20 7.49 22.33
C SER A 70 -12.86 7.04 21.75
N GLY A 71 -11.89 7.97 21.62
CA GLY A 71 -10.53 7.64 21.18
C GLY A 71 -9.77 6.69 22.12
N GLU A 72 -10.13 6.65 23.41
CA GLU A 72 -9.48 5.81 24.41
C GLU A 72 -9.94 4.35 24.36
N MET A 73 -11.08 4.07 23.71
CA MET A 73 -11.61 2.72 23.61
C MET A 73 -10.64 1.79 22.86
N LEU A 74 -10.48 0.56 23.35
CA LEU A 74 -9.71 -0.47 22.65
C LEU A 74 -10.42 -0.81 21.34
N LEU A 75 -9.64 -0.91 20.26
CA LEU A 75 -10.16 -1.23 18.94
C LEU A 75 -10.82 -2.62 18.92
N ALA A 76 -10.27 -3.59 19.66
CA ALA A 76 -10.85 -4.92 19.82
C ALA A 76 -12.22 -4.89 20.52
N ASP A 77 -12.36 -4.09 21.58
CA ASP A 77 -13.64 -3.92 22.29
C ASP A 77 -14.68 -3.22 21.42
N TYR A 78 -14.25 -2.25 20.62
CA TYR A 78 -15.11 -1.60 19.64
C TYR A 78 -15.62 -2.59 18.59
N MET A 79 -14.74 -3.41 18.01
CA MET A 79 -15.16 -4.43 17.04
C MET A 79 -16.08 -5.49 17.66
N ARG A 80 -15.82 -5.89 18.91
CA ARG A 80 -16.71 -6.82 19.62
C ARG A 80 -18.10 -6.23 19.82
N SER A 81 -18.20 -4.96 20.19
CA SER A 81 -19.48 -4.31 20.44
C SER A 81 -20.24 -3.95 19.16
N VAL A 82 -19.55 -3.47 18.12
CA VAL A 82 -20.20 -2.97 16.89
C VAL A 82 -20.35 -4.05 15.82
N LEU A 83 -19.35 -4.90 15.65
CA LEU A 83 -19.34 -5.95 14.61
C LEU A 83 -19.73 -7.32 15.16
N ALA A 84 -20.01 -7.44 16.46
CA ALA A 84 -20.25 -8.71 17.15
C ALA A 84 -19.14 -9.75 16.89
N GLU A 85 -17.90 -9.29 16.72
CA GLU A 85 -16.75 -10.15 16.44
C GLU A 85 -16.38 -10.98 17.66
N SER A 86 -16.05 -12.26 17.45
CA SER A 86 -15.58 -13.13 18.52
C SER A 86 -14.17 -12.71 18.97
N PRO A 87 -13.85 -12.80 20.27
CA PRO A 87 -12.54 -12.39 20.79
C PRO A 87 -11.38 -13.22 20.22
N GLU A 88 -11.66 -14.42 19.70
CA GLU A 88 -10.68 -15.31 19.08
C GLU A 88 -10.37 -14.95 17.62
N SER A 89 -11.29 -14.26 16.95
CA SER A 89 -11.19 -13.91 15.52
C SER A 89 -10.36 -12.65 15.29
N PHE A 90 -10.23 -11.80 16.31
CA PHE A 90 -9.47 -10.55 16.25
C PHE A 90 -8.23 -10.61 17.13
N MET A 91 -7.12 -11.14 16.58
CA MET A 91 -5.75 -11.16 17.15
C MET A 91 -5.68 -10.81 18.65
N GLY A 92 -6.33 -11.65 19.46
CA GLY A 92 -6.72 -11.30 20.83
C GLY A 92 -5.56 -11.34 21.83
N SER A 93 -4.34 -11.55 21.37
CA SER A 93 -3.16 -11.71 22.21
C SER A 93 -2.04 -10.83 21.68
N GLY A 94 -1.45 -10.01 22.56
CA GLY A 94 -0.23 -9.26 22.27
C GLY A 94 -0.43 -7.77 22.03
N ALA A 95 0.39 -7.19 21.16
CA ALA A 95 0.43 -5.77 20.84
C ALA A 95 -0.86 -5.27 20.16
N CYS A 96 -1.63 -6.17 19.54
CA CYS A 96 -2.94 -5.85 18.99
C CYS A 96 -3.97 -5.47 20.06
N ALA A 97 -3.83 -5.99 21.28
CA ALA A 97 -4.72 -5.69 22.40
C ALA A 97 -4.57 -4.24 22.90
N ASP A 98 -3.40 -3.62 22.67
CA ASP A 98 -3.11 -2.24 23.09
C ASP A 98 -3.52 -1.19 22.04
N VAL A 99 -4.03 -1.62 20.88
CA VAL A 99 -4.49 -0.72 19.82
C VAL A 99 -5.83 -0.11 20.20
N ARG A 100 -5.87 1.22 20.22
CA ARG A 100 -7.05 2.03 20.56
C ARG A 100 -7.60 2.73 19.33
N LEU A 101 -8.81 3.28 19.41
CA LEU A 101 -9.45 3.97 18.29
C LEU A 101 -8.67 5.20 17.78
N TRP A 102 -7.90 5.86 18.64
CA TRP A 102 -6.98 6.93 18.20
C TRP A 102 -5.76 6.42 17.40
N HIS A 103 -5.47 5.12 17.37
CA HIS A 103 -4.27 4.57 16.72
C HIS A 103 -4.58 3.96 15.34
N VAL A 104 -5.83 4.05 14.89
CA VAL A 104 -6.36 3.32 13.73
C VAL A 104 -5.61 3.67 12.44
N ASP A 105 -5.33 4.95 12.20
CA ASP A 105 -4.57 5.39 11.03
C ASP A 105 -3.17 4.77 10.98
N SER A 106 -2.46 4.78 12.10
CA SER A 106 -1.13 4.18 12.20
C SER A 106 -1.20 2.67 12.02
N TYR A 107 -2.22 2.02 12.57
CA TYR A 107 -2.42 0.58 12.45
C TYR A 107 -2.70 0.15 11.01
N VAL A 108 -3.60 0.85 10.31
CA VAL A 108 -3.88 0.63 8.87
C VAL A 108 -2.60 0.77 8.03
N ARG A 109 -1.76 1.76 8.34
CA ARG A 109 -0.48 1.98 7.66
C ARG A 109 0.44 0.77 7.80
N ILE A 110 0.53 0.20 9.01
CA ILE A 110 1.35 -0.99 9.30
C ILE A 110 0.80 -2.22 8.57
N LEU A 111 -0.51 -2.45 8.62
CA LEU A 111 -1.14 -3.57 7.89
C LEU A 111 -0.86 -3.47 6.39
N LYS A 112 -1.00 -2.28 5.80
CA LYS A 112 -0.66 -2.04 4.38
C LYS A 112 0.83 -2.27 4.09
N GLN A 113 1.73 -1.98 5.02
CA GLN A 113 3.15 -2.30 4.86
C GLN A 113 3.39 -3.82 4.85
N VAL A 114 2.76 -4.56 5.75
CA VAL A 114 2.88 -6.03 5.81
C VAL A 114 2.34 -6.67 4.53
N VAL A 115 1.15 -6.26 4.08
CA VAL A 115 0.55 -6.75 2.82
C VAL A 115 1.43 -6.46 1.61
N ASN A 116 2.02 -5.27 1.53
CA ASN A 116 2.88 -4.88 0.40
C ASN A 116 4.29 -5.48 0.46
N LYS A 117 4.80 -5.83 1.65
CA LYS A 117 6.15 -6.42 1.83
C LYS A 117 6.29 -7.74 1.08
N GLU A 118 5.26 -8.57 1.08
CA GLU A 118 5.27 -9.84 0.34
C GLU A 118 5.33 -9.63 -1.17
N ARG A 119 4.54 -8.67 -1.68
CA ARG A 119 4.49 -8.35 -3.11
C ARG A 119 5.85 -7.92 -3.65
N ARG A 120 6.61 -7.13 -2.88
CA ARG A 120 7.96 -6.68 -3.29
C ARG A 120 9.01 -7.80 -3.22
N SER A 121 8.91 -8.68 -2.22
CA SER A 121 9.86 -9.79 -2.07
C SER A 121 9.77 -10.77 -3.25
N ARG A 122 8.55 -11.13 -3.68
CA ARG A 122 8.35 -12.06 -4.82
C ARG A 122 8.86 -11.55 -6.17
N VAL A 123 8.91 -10.23 -6.38
CA VAL A 123 9.41 -9.63 -7.64
C VAL A 123 10.95 -9.56 -7.67
N GLY A 124 11.60 -9.48 -6.51
CA GLY A 124 13.07 -9.47 -6.40
C GLY A 124 13.71 -10.84 -6.68
N ASP A 125 13.08 -11.91 -6.23
CA ASP A 125 13.66 -13.26 -6.32
C ASP A 125 13.64 -13.82 -7.75
N THR A 126 12.62 -13.47 -8.55
CA THR A 126 12.54 -13.89 -9.96
C THR A 126 13.53 -13.16 -10.87
N VAL A 127 13.88 -11.90 -10.57
CA VAL A 127 14.85 -11.14 -11.36
C VAL A 127 16.29 -11.50 -10.98
N THR A 128 16.55 -11.77 -9.69
CA THR A 128 17.89 -12.11 -9.19
C THR A 128 18.29 -13.55 -9.54
N ALA A 129 17.33 -14.47 -9.68
CA ALA A 129 17.60 -15.82 -10.21
C ALA A 129 18.05 -15.80 -11.68
N CYS A 130 17.63 -14.83 -12.50
CA CYS A 130 18.11 -14.68 -13.87
C CYS A 130 19.51 -14.06 -13.96
N LEU A 131 19.90 -13.22 -12.99
CA LEU A 131 21.21 -12.54 -12.98
C LEU A 131 22.34 -13.42 -12.40
N SER A 132 22.00 -14.44 -11.60
CA SER A 132 22.98 -15.35 -10.98
C SER A 132 23.46 -16.48 -11.90
N VAL A 133 22.79 -16.72 -13.03
CA VAL A 133 23.26 -17.65 -14.08
C VAL A 133 23.93 -16.87 -15.21
N GLY A 134 24.96 -16.07 -14.91
CA GLY A 134 26.04 -15.69 -15.84
C GLY A 134 25.72 -15.42 -17.33
N CYS A 135 24.53 -14.92 -17.67
CA CYS A 135 24.05 -14.73 -19.04
C CYS A 135 24.22 -13.26 -19.51
N LEU A 136 24.98 -12.46 -18.77
CA LEU A 136 25.51 -11.19 -19.26
C LEU A 136 26.87 -11.42 -19.96
N ARG A 137 26.88 -12.30 -20.96
CA ARG A 137 27.89 -12.19 -22.02
C ARG A 137 27.23 -11.49 -23.19
N LEU A 138 27.61 -10.22 -23.36
CA LEU A 138 27.64 -9.46 -24.61
C LEU A 138 27.14 -10.26 -25.82
N VAL A 139 25.85 -10.10 -26.14
CA VAL A 139 25.31 -10.53 -27.43
C VAL A 139 25.54 -9.39 -28.41
N GLU A 140 26.64 -9.46 -29.14
CA GLU A 140 26.61 -9.00 -30.53
C GLU A 140 25.71 -9.96 -31.32
N PRO A 141 24.81 -9.47 -32.19
CA PRO A 141 23.96 -10.32 -33.02
C PRO A 141 24.75 -10.90 -34.21
N PRO A 142 24.31 -12.01 -34.86
CA PRO A 142 23.02 -12.66 -34.76
C PRO A 142 23.12 -14.19 -34.61
N HIS A 143 22.93 -14.73 -33.41
CA HIS A 143 22.57 -16.15 -33.28
C HIS A 143 21.48 -16.36 -32.23
N ARG A 144 20.27 -16.61 -32.73
CA ARG A 144 19.11 -17.12 -31.99
C ARG A 144 19.42 -18.49 -31.39
N ARG A 145 20.01 -18.54 -30.19
CA ARG A 145 19.97 -19.76 -29.36
C ARG A 145 19.43 -19.38 -28.00
N CYS A 146 18.12 -19.60 -27.83
CA CYS A 146 17.44 -19.56 -26.54
C CYS A 146 18.21 -20.40 -25.52
N CYS A 147 18.39 -19.83 -24.33
CA CYS A 147 19.00 -20.49 -23.18
C CYS A 147 18.31 -21.84 -22.92
N LYS A 148 19.06 -22.95 -23.01
CA LYS A 148 18.59 -24.32 -22.77
C LYS A 148 18.09 -24.58 -21.33
N HIS A 149 18.13 -23.58 -20.45
CA HIS A 149 17.74 -23.68 -19.05
C HIS A 149 16.51 -22.83 -18.68
N CYS A 150 15.77 -22.29 -19.66
CA CYS A 150 14.45 -21.76 -19.33
C CYS A 150 13.52 -22.93 -18.97
N PRO A 151 12.90 -22.95 -17.77
CA PRO A 151 11.92 -23.95 -17.43
C PRO A 151 10.80 -23.94 -18.47
N VAL A 152 10.49 -25.14 -18.98
CA VAL A 152 9.56 -25.39 -20.07
C VAL A 152 8.22 -24.72 -19.76
N GLY A 153 7.83 -23.72 -20.55
CA GLY A 153 6.52 -23.03 -20.43
C GLY A 153 6.54 -21.50 -20.43
N HIS A 154 7.72 -20.85 -20.42
CA HIS A 154 7.84 -19.38 -20.41
C HIS A 154 8.47 -18.77 -21.67
N SER A 155 8.64 -19.55 -22.74
CA SER A 155 9.37 -19.12 -23.95
C SER A 155 8.64 -18.01 -24.71
N ASP A 156 7.31 -18.05 -24.82
CA ASP A 156 6.56 -17.05 -25.59
C ASP A 156 6.57 -15.67 -24.92
N ARG A 157 6.41 -15.60 -23.59
CA ARG A 157 6.41 -14.32 -22.86
C ARG A 157 7.75 -13.58 -22.88
N CYS A 158 8.87 -14.30 -23.02
CA CYS A 158 10.18 -13.67 -23.12
C CYS A 158 10.39 -13.00 -24.49
N GLN A 159 9.76 -13.53 -25.54
CA GLN A 159 9.87 -12.99 -26.89
C GLN A 159 9.03 -11.71 -27.05
N ASP A 160 7.77 -11.72 -26.57
CA ASP A 160 6.90 -10.53 -26.58
C ASP A 160 7.52 -9.34 -25.83
N ARG A 161 8.18 -9.60 -24.69
CA ARG A 161 8.77 -8.54 -23.87
C ARG A 161 10.05 -7.95 -24.49
N ALA A 162 10.81 -8.75 -25.24
CA ALA A 162 11.97 -8.27 -25.96
C ALA A 162 11.57 -7.39 -27.16
N GLU A 163 10.52 -7.75 -27.89
CA GLU A 163 9.97 -6.92 -28.97
C GLU A 163 9.37 -5.60 -28.46
N ALA A 164 8.65 -5.63 -27.32
CA ALA A 164 8.11 -4.41 -26.71
C ALA A 164 9.19 -3.40 -26.30
N LEU A 165 10.29 -3.87 -25.69
CA LEU A 165 11.39 -3.00 -25.27
C LEU A 165 12.18 -2.42 -26.47
N ALA A 166 12.32 -3.19 -27.56
CA ALA A 166 12.92 -2.69 -28.80
C ALA A 166 12.06 -1.60 -29.45
N ALA A 167 10.73 -1.78 -29.45
CA ALA A 167 9.80 -0.77 -29.96
C ALA A 167 9.81 0.54 -29.12
N GLU A 168 9.87 0.44 -27.79
CA GLU A 168 9.95 1.63 -26.92
C GLU A 168 11.27 2.41 -27.11
N ALA A 169 12.40 1.71 -27.33
CA ALA A 169 13.68 2.35 -27.60
C ALA A 169 13.67 3.14 -28.91
N GLU A 170 13.01 2.64 -29.97
CA GLU A 170 12.89 3.35 -31.24
C GLU A 170 11.98 4.59 -31.14
N VAL A 171 10.89 4.51 -30.38
CA VAL A 171 10.02 5.67 -30.11
C VAL A 171 10.78 6.76 -29.35
N ARG A 172 11.61 6.39 -28.38
CA ARG A 172 12.41 7.34 -27.59
C ARG A 172 13.50 8.01 -28.43
N ALA A 173 14.12 7.27 -29.35
CA ALA A 173 15.09 7.82 -30.30
C ALA A 173 14.47 8.88 -31.22
N ARG A 174 13.19 8.72 -31.61
CA ARG A 174 12.48 9.70 -32.46
C ARG A 174 12.02 10.96 -31.71
N GLN A 175 11.78 10.86 -30.39
CA GLN A 175 11.29 12.01 -29.60
C GLN A 175 12.41 12.89 -29.01
N GLY A 176 13.68 12.48 -29.12
CA GLY A 176 14.82 13.16 -28.49
C GLY A 176 15.39 14.40 -29.19
N SER A 177 14.91 14.81 -30.37
CA SER A 177 15.49 15.96 -31.11
C SER A 177 14.66 17.26 -31.08
N GLY A 178 13.59 17.30 -30.29
CA GLY A 178 12.65 18.44 -30.25
C GLY A 178 12.90 19.45 -29.15
N GLY A 179 13.82 20.39 -29.38
CA GLY A 179 13.63 21.81 -29.02
C GLY A 179 13.69 22.21 -27.54
N SER A 180 14.89 22.57 -27.09
CA SER A 180 15.06 23.57 -26.02
C SER A 180 14.52 24.93 -26.49
N LYS A 181 13.50 25.46 -25.82
CA LYS A 181 13.29 26.91 -25.70
C LYS A 181 13.16 27.26 -24.24
N ALA A 182 14.24 27.84 -23.71
CA ALA A 182 14.28 28.52 -22.44
C ALA A 182 13.30 29.72 -22.49
N GLY A 183 12.22 29.63 -21.72
CA GLY A 183 11.35 30.75 -21.40
C GLY A 183 11.63 31.17 -19.97
N ASP A 184 12.57 32.11 -19.82
CA ASP A 184 12.79 32.86 -18.59
C ASP A 184 11.56 33.76 -18.38
N SER A 185 10.78 33.51 -17.33
CA SER A 185 9.67 34.37 -16.93
C SER A 185 9.61 34.41 -15.41
N LYS A 186 10.33 35.38 -14.85
CA LYS A 186 10.16 35.88 -13.49
C LYS A 186 8.73 36.39 -13.29
N PRO A 187 7.97 35.87 -12.30
CA PRO A 187 6.87 36.63 -11.75
C PRO A 187 7.39 37.56 -10.64
N SER A 188 7.33 38.86 -10.91
CA SER A 188 7.41 39.89 -9.87
C SER A 188 6.22 39.72 -8.93
N PHE A 189 6.49 39.48 -7.65
CA PHE A 189 5.48 39.52 -6.60
C PHE A 189 5.62 40.87 -5.88
N SER A 190 4.68 41.77 -6.13
CA SER A 190 4.55 43.02 -5.39
C SER A 190 4.01 42.73 -4.00
N LEU A 191 4.73 43.22 -2.99
CA LEU A 191 4.33 43.23 -1.60
C LEU A 191 3.41 44.45 -1.41
N GLU A 192 2.09 44.24 -1.38
CA GLU A 192 1.16 45.27 -0.89
C GLU A 192 0.87 45.01 0.58
N GLU A 193 1.44 45.91 1.37
CA GLU A 193 1.19 46.26 2.75
C GLU A 193 -0.30 46.57 2.94
N MET A 194 -0.97 45.93 3.91
CA MET A 194 -2.34 46.29 4.28
C MET A 194 -2.44 46.31 5.80
N ASP A 195 -2.59 47.54 6.29
CA ASP A 195 -2.80 48.01 7.66
C ASP A 195 -4.06 47.39 8.29
#